data_AF-A0A935M809-F1
#
_entry.id   AF-A0A935M809-F1
#
_cell.length_a   1.000
_cell.length_b   1.000
_cell.length_c   1.000
_cell.angle_alpha   90.00
_cell.angle_beta   90.00
_cell.angle_gamma   90.00
#
_symmetry.space_group_name_H-M   'P 1'
#
loop_
_entity.id
_entity.type
_entity.pdbx_description
1 polymer ?
#
loop_
_entity_poly.entity_id
_entity_poly.type
_entity_poly.pdbx_seq_one_letter_code
_entity_poly.pdbx_strand_id
1 'polypeptide(L)' 'MLRSGTSVGANYREGHRAKSDSDIVNKFESVLQELDETDYWLDLLVRSGILSAQKAEALIKETNELTTIVTKIKKRMGKI' A
#
# COMPACT_ATOMS: atom_id res chain seq x y z
N MET A 1 4.95 -10.90 2.16
CA MET A 1 4.14 -10.70 0.93
C MET A 1 2.68 -11.11 1.06
N LEU A 2 2.28 -12.38 1.28
CA LEU A 2 0.84 -12.74 1.25
C LEU A 2 -0.01 -11.95 2.27
N ARG A 3 0.50 -11.80 3.51
CA ARG A 3 -0.14 -10.95 4.53
C ARG A 3 -0.18 -9.49 4.08
N SER A 4 0.98 -8.92 3.72
CA SER A 4 1.11 -7.50 3.40
C SER A 4 0.35 -7.08 2.15
N GLY A 5 0.34 -7.90 1.10
CA GLY A 5 -0.39 -7.61 -0.13
C GLY A 5 -1.92 -7.70 0.05
N THR A 6 -2.40 -8.59 0.91
CA THR A 6 -3.85 -8.76 1.14
C THR A 6 -4.39 -7.82 2.23
N SER A 7 -3.54 -7.41 3.19
CA SER A 7 -3.90 -6.45 4.25
C SER A 7 -4.15 -5.04 3.71
N VAL A 8 -3.52 -4.64 2.59
CA VAL A 8 -3.78 -3.35 1.90
C VAL A 8 -5.29 -3.14 1.69
N GLY A 9 -5.97 -4.13 1.09
CA GLY A 9 -7.41 -4.05 0.83
C GLY A 9 -8.25 -4.08 2.10
N ALA A 10 -7.84 -4.86 3.11
CA ALA A 10 -8.52 -4.92 4.40
C ALA A 10 -8.45 -3.56 5.13
N ASN A 11 -7.26 -2.99 5.25
CA ASN A 11 -7.03 -1.68 5.87
C ASN A 11 -7.72 -0.55 5.10
N TYR A 12 -7.72 -0.61 3.77
CA TYR A 12 -8.45 0.36 2.93
C TYR A 12 -9.95 0.31 3.22
N ARG A 13 -10.54 -0.88 3.35
CA ARG A 13 -11.96 -1.06 3.70
C ARG A 13 -12.28 -0.57 5.12
N GLU A 14 -11.36 -0.74 6.07
CA GLU A 14 -11.50 -0.16 7.41
C GLU A 14 -11.47 1.37 7.40
N GLY A 15 -10.59 1.96 6.58
CA GLY A 15 -10.51 3.42 6.42
C GLY A 15 -11.82 4.06 5.96
N HIS A 16 -12.66 3.34 5.22
CA HIS A 16 -14.00 3.82 4.82
C HIS A 16 -15.02 3.86 5.97
N ARG A 17 -14.69 3.26 7.12
CA ARG A 17 -15.51 3.28 8.34
C ARG A 17 -14.93 4.20 9.43
N ALA A 18 -13.90 4.97 9.10
CA ALA A 18 -13.30 5.92 10.01
C ALA A 18 -14.29 7.02 10.41
N LYS A 19 -14.16 7.51 11.64
CA LYS A 19 -15.14 8.39 12.28
C LYS A 19 -14.81 9.89 12.18
N SER A 20 -13.63 10.22 11.68
CA SER A 20 -13.16 11.59 11.49
C SER A 20 -12.06 11.64 10.43
N ASP A 21 -11.73 12.83 9.94
CA ASP A 21 -10.62 13.03 8.99
C ASP A 21 -9.28 12.59 9.58
N SER A 22 -9.06 12.81 10.88
CA SER A 22 -7.86 12.34 11.59
C SER A 22 -7.80 10.81 11.68
N ASP A 23 -8.94 10.15 11.88
CA ASP A 23 -9.05 8.69 11.90
C ASP A 23 -8.83 8.12 10.48
N ILE A 24 -9.32 8.81 9.44
CA ILE A 24 -9.04 8.49 8.04
C ILE A 24 -7.53 8.57 7.78
N VAL A 25 -6.87 9.66 8.17
CA VAL A 25 -5.42 9.81 7.98
C VAL A 25 -4.65 8.68 8.67
N ASN A 26 -5.00 8.33 9.91
CA ASN A 26 -4.35 7.24 10.64
C ASN A 26 -4.58 5.87 9.99
N LYS A 27 -5.81 5.56 9.57
CA LYS A 27 -6.13 4.28 8.93
C LYS A 27 -5.45 4.13 7.57
N PHE A 28 -5.39 5.21 6.79
CA PHE A 28 -4.70 5.19 5.49
C PHE A 28 -3.17 5.17 5.65
N GLU A 29 -2.61 5.55 6.80
CA GLU A 29 -1.20 5.30 7.12
C GLU A 29 -0.90 3.80 7.18
N SER A 30 -1.76 3.01 7.82
CA SER A 30 -1.61 1.55 7.85
C SER A 30 -1.73 0.93 6.45
N VAL A 31 -2.50 1.52 5.54
CA VAL A 31 -2.53 1.09 4.13
C VAL A 31 -1.17 1.33 3.46
N LEU A 32 -0.56 2.51 3.69
CA LEU A 32 0.76 2.84 3.15
C LEU A 32 1.86 1.92 3.69
N GLN A 33 1.82 1.58 4.99
CA GLN A 33 2.78 0.65 5.60
C GLN A 33 2.73 -0.73 4.94
N GLU A 34 1.54 -1.26 4.67
CA GLU A 34 1.39 -2.58 4.04
C GLU A 34 1.76 -2.56 2.54
N LEU A 35 1.58 -1.43 1.85
CA LEU A 35 2.10 -1.22 0.49
C LEU A 35 3.62 -1.18 0.46
N ASP A 36 4.25 -0.45 1.39
CA ASP A 36 5.72 -0.35 1.52
C ASP A 36 6.34 -1.72 1.85
N GLU A 37 5.75 -2.46 2.80
CA GLU A 37 6.15 -3.85 3.08
C GLU A 37 6.04 -4.74 1.82
N THR A 38 4.97 -4.56 1.04
CA THR A 38 4.74 -5.36 -0.18
C THR A 38 5.78 -5.04 -1.25
N ASP A 39 6.10 -3.77 -1.47
CA ASP A 39 7.15 -3.35 -2.40
C ASP A 39 8.52 -3.90 -1.97
N TYR A 40 8.86 -3.78 -0.68
CA TYR A 40 10.08 -4.36 -0.12
C TYR A 40 10.19 -5.88 -0.40
N TRP A 41 9.11 -6.64 -0.18
CA TRP A 41 9.13 -8.09 -0.45
C TRP A 41 9.28 -8.39 -1.95
N LEU A 42 8.67 -7.60 -2.83
CA LEU A 42 8.83 -7.76 -4.28
C LEU A 42 10.29 -7.52 -4.70
N ASP A 43 10.92 -6.44 -4.23
CA ASP A 43 12.33 -6.14 -4.51
C ASP A 43 13.25 -7.24 -3.97
N LEU A 44 13.01 -7.72 -2.74
CA LEU A 44 13.82 -8.80 -2.16
C LEU A 44 13.69 -10.12 -2.94
N LEU A 45 12.50 -10.46 -3.42
CA LEU A 45 12.28 -11.67 -4.23
C LEU A 45 12.94 -11.58 -5.60
N VAL A 46 12.98 -10.38 -6.19
CA VAL A 46 13.72 -10.14 -7.44
C VAL A 46 15.22 -10.26 -7.21
N ARG A 47 15.75 -9.61 -6.17
CA ARG A 47 17.19 -9.64 -5.84
C ARG A 47 17.70 -11.02 -5.44
N SER A 48 16.87 -11.83 -4.80
CA SER A 48 17.21 -13.22 -4.45
C SER A 48 17.08 -14.20 -5.63
N GLY A 49 16.60 -13.75 -6.79
CA GLY A 49 16.42 -14.59 -7.97
C GLY A 49 15.22 -15.56 -7.88
N ILE A 50 14.38 -15.44 -6.85
CA ILE A 50 13.19 -16.28 -6.65
C ILE A 50 12.08 -15.86 -7.63
N LEU A 51 11.93 -14.55 -7.86
CA LEU A 51 10.98 -13.97 -8.80
C LEU A 51 11.74 -13.23 -9.89
N SER A 52 11.41 -13.45 -11.17
CA SER A 52 12.05 -12.67 -12.24
C SER A 52 11.52 -11.24 -12.25
N ALA A 53 12.38 -10.27 -12.59
CA ALA A 53 12.00 -8.86 -12.71
C ALA A 53 10.81 -8.66 -13.66
N GLN A 54 10.76 -9.39 -14.78
CA GLN A 54 9.66 -9.32 -15.75
C GLN A 54 8.33 -9.79 -15.15
N LYS A 55 8.34 -10.76 -14.24
CA LYS A 55 7.12 -11.22 -13.54
C LYS A 55 6.72 -10.26 -12.42
N ALA A 56 7.68 -9.57 -11.81
CA ALA A 56 7.43 -8.60 -10.75
C ALA A 56 6.99 -7.22 -11.27
N GLU A 57 7.33 -6.87 -12.52
CA GLU A 57 7.13 -5.53 -13.09
C GLU A 57 5.70 -5.00 -12.92
N ALA A 58 4.69 -5.80 -13.30
CA ALA A 58 3.30 -5.40 -13.17
C ALA A 58 2.88 -5.17 -11.70
N LEU A 59 3.37 -6.01 -10.79
CA LEU A 59 3.06 -5.92 -9.35
C LEU A 59 3.74 -4.71 -8.69
N ILE A 60 5.00 -4.44 -9.05
CA ILE A 60 5.74 -3.26 -8.57
C ILE A 60 5.07 -2.00 -9.09
N LYS A 61 4.69 -1.98 -10.37
CA LYS A 61 3.95 -0.86 -10.96
C LYS A 61 2.62 -0.62 -10.24
N GLU A 62 1.82 -1.66 -10.04
CA GLU A 62 0.54 -1.55 -9.33
C GLU A 62 0.73 -1.07 -7.87
N THR A 63 1.74 -1.59 -7.17
CA THR A 63 2.06 -1.17 -5.79
C THR A 63 2.40 0.33 -5.72
N ASN A 64 3.14 0.84 -6.71
CA ASN A 64 3.47 2.27 -6.83
C ASN A 64 2.24 3.14 -7.18
N GLU A 65 1.36 2.65 -8.06
CA GLU A 65 0.11 3.33 -8.41
C GLU A 65 -0.81 3.44 -7.19
N LEU A 66 -0.98 2.35 -6.43
CA LEU A 66 -1.75 2.32 -5.19
C LEU A 66 -1.15 3.26 -4.13
N THR A 67 0.17 3.26 -3.95
CA THR A 67 0.87 4.17 -3.04
C THR A 67 0.59 5.63 -3.39
N THR A 68 0.61 5.96 -4.69
CA THR A 68 0.31 7.30 -5.18
C THR A 68 -1.14 7.69 -4.91
N ILE A 69 -2.10 6.79 -5.15
CA ILE A 69 -3.53 7.02 -4.90
C ILE A 69 -3.76 7.27 -3.40
N VAL A 70 -3.27 6.39 -2.54
CA VAL A 70 -3.44 6.45 -1.08
C VAL A 70 -2.80 7.72 -0.52
N THR A 71 -1.60 8.09 -1.00
CA THR A 71 -0.93 9.34 -0.60
C THR A 71 -1.77 10.57 -0.98
N LYS A 72 -2.40 10.58 -2.16
CA LYS A 72 -3.28 11.68 -2.58
C LYS A 72 -4.54 11.76 -1.72
N ILE A 73 -5.15 10.63 -1.37
CA ILE A 73 -6.31 10.57 -0.45
C ILE A 73 -5.92 11.20 0.89
N LYS A 74 -4.85 10.70 1.52
CA LYS A 74 -4.36 11.22 2.81
C LYS A 74 -4.07 12.72 2.77
N LYS A 75 -3.40 13.21 1.72
CA LYS A 75 -3.11 14.66 1.55
C LYS A 75 -4.38 15.51 1.40
N ARG A 76 -5.44 14.98 0.78
CA ARG A 76 -6.72 15.69 0.66
C ARG A 76 -7.45 15.79 2.00
N MET A 77 -7.38 14.74 2.81
CA MET A 77 -8.04 14.67 4.13
C MET A 77 -7.27 15.42 5.23
N GLY A 78 -5.93 15.51 5.12
CA GLY A 78 -5.08 16.23 6.06
C GLY A 78 -4.93 17.73 5.79
N LYS A 79 -5.50 18.25 4.70
CA LYS A 79 -5.62 19.70 4.46
C LYS A 79 -6.89 20.21 5.14
N ILE A 80 -6.71 20.78 6.34
CA ILE A 80 -7.67 21.74 6.93
C ILE A 80 -7.53 23.06 6.17
#